data_AF-A0AA42Z9G5-F1
#
_entry.id   AF-A0AA42Z9G5-F1
#
_cell.length_a   1.000
_cell.length_b   1.000
_cell.length_c   1.000
_cell.angle_alpha   90.00
_cell.angle_beta   90.00
_cell.angle_gamma   90.00
#
_symmetry.space_group_name_H-M   'P 1'
#
loop_
_entity.id
_entity.type
_entity.pdbx_description
1 polymer ?
#
loop_
_entity_poly.entity_id
_entity_poly.type
_entity_poly.pdbx_seq_one_letter_code
_entity_poly.pdbx_strand_id
1 'polypeptide(L)'
;MKNLAPWWIRIPVVFFIILGLMEYFIDSGDKPAFLTYPVTQVFLLLVLLILVGIELILKSIENVLFQTLSIEAQERYLDAKSKGWEWKWGKRMYNKLLGSKPIEEEG
;
A
#
# COMPACT_ATOMS: atom_id res chain seq x y z
N MET A 1 8.31 -2.65 -11.42
CA MET A 1 6.85 -2.48 -11.42
C MET A 1 6.51 -1.23 -10.60
N LYS A 2 5.63 -0.34 -11.07
CA LYS A 2 5.29 0.87 -10.31
C LYS A 2 4.54 0.48 -9.04
N ASN A 3 5.21 0.55 -7.89
CA ASN A 3 4.57 0.42 -6.59
C ASN A 3 3.76 1.71 -6.32
N LEU A 4 2.53 1.79 -6.87
CA LEU A 4 1.55 2.86 -6.60
C LEU A 4 1.38 3.21 -5.10
N ALA A 5 1.67 2.30 -4.17
CA ALA A 5 1.70 2.60 -2.75
C ALA A 5 2.62 1.61 -2.00
N PRO A 6 3.23 2.01 -0.88
CA PRO A 6 3.95 1.10 0.01
C PRO A 6 3.06 -0.05 0.50
N TRP A 7 3.65 -1.23 0.69
CA TRP A 7 2.93 -2.44 1.13
C TRP A 7 2.18 -2.25 2.45
N TRP A 8 2.78 -1.49 3.38
CA TRP A 8 2.20 -1.16 4.68
C TRP A 8 0.97 -0.23 4.60
N ILE A 9 0.72 0.39 3.44
CA ILE A 9 -0.52 1.15 3.18
C ILE A 9 -1.52 0.28 2.43
N ARG A 10 -1.06 -0.43 1.40
CA ARG A 10 -1.93 -1.25 0.54
C ARG A 10 -2.66 -2.34 1.32
N ILE A 11 -1.94 -3.11 2.13
CA ILE A 11 -2.52 -4.23 2.88
C ILE A 11 -3.63 -3.73 3.82
N PRO A 12 -3.40 -2.73 4.69
CA PRO A 12 -4.47 -2.19 5.52
C PRO A 12 -5.64 -1.63 4.72
N VAL A 13 -5.40 -0.88 3.64
CA VAL A 13 -6.49 -0.30 2.83
C VAL A 13 -7.39 -1.40 2.25
N VAL A 14 -6.79 -2.42 1.63
CA VAL A 14 -7.57 -3.55 1.07
C VAL A 14 -8.29 -4.32 2.18
N PHE A 15 -7.62 -4.54 3.32
CA PHE A 15 -8.22 -5.20 4.47
C PHE A 15 -9.45 -4.44 5.01
N PHE A 16 -9.35 -3.12 5.19
CA PHE A 16 -10.47 -2.31 5.67
C PHE A 16 -11.61 -2.20 4.65
N ILE A 17 -11.31 -2.23 3.35
CA ILE A 17 -12.35 -2.35 2.32
C ILE A 17 -13.11 -3.67 2.48
N ILE A 18 -12.40 -4.80 2.64
CA ILE A 18 -13.04 -6.11 2.84
C ILE A 18 -13.84 -6.14 4.15
N LEU A 19 -13.31 -5.56 5.23
CA LEU A 19 -14.02 -5.43 6.49
C LEU A 19 -15.31 -4.61 6.31
N GLY A 20 -15.25 -3.46 5.65
CA GLY A 20 -16.41 -2.62 5.39
C GLY A 20 -17.45 -3.30 4.49
N LEU A 21 -17.02 -4.04 3.47
CA LEU A 21 -17.91 -4.84 2.63
C LEU A 21 -18.56 -5.96 3.44
N MET A 22 -17.79 -6.69 4.22
CA MET A 22 -18.29 -7.75 5.09
C MET A 22 -19.35 -7.21 6.06
N GLU A 23 -19.07 -6.06 6.69
CA GLU A 23 -20.00 -5.38 7.59
C GLU A 23 -21.28 -4.93 6.87
N TYR A 24 -21.16 -4.44 5.63
CA TYR A 24 -22.30 -4.03 4.82
C TYR A 24 -23.19 -5.20 4.38
N PHE A 25 -22.61 -6.38 4.10
CA PHE A 25 -23.35 -7.54 3.61
C PHE A 25 -23.87 -8.46 4.71
N ILE A 26 -23.25 -8.46 5.89
CA ILE A 26 -23.69 -9.30 7.01
C ILE A 26 -24.65 -8.50 7.89
N ASP A 27 -25.92 -8.83 7.79
CA ASP A 27 -26.92 -8.28 8.71
C ASP A 27 -26.66 -8.80 10.13
N SER A 28 -26.29 -7.87 11.01
CA SER A 28 -25.95 -8.15 12.41
C SER A 28 -26.74 -7.26 13.38
N GLY A 29 -27.79 -6.60 12.88
CA GLY A 29 -28.61 -5.65 13.63
C GLY A 29 -27.81 -4.44 14.10
N ASP A 30 -27.91 -4.11 15.39
CA ASP A 30 -27.26 -2.93 15.99
C ASP A 30 -25.79 -3.16 16.38
N LYS A 31 -25.27 -4.37 16.20
CA LYS A 31 -23.92 -4.75 16.63
C LYS A 31 -23.05 -5.07 15.43
N PRO A 32 -21.76 -4.73 15.46
CA PRO A 32 -20.88 -5.07 14.36
C PRO A 32 -20.82 -6.56 14.07
N ALA A 33 -20.80 -6.94 12.79
CA ALA A 33 -20.81 -8.34 12.36
C ALA A 33 -19.63 -9.12 12.96
N PHE A 34 -18.47 -8.47 13.10
CA PHE A 34 -17.26 -9.06 13.67
C PHE A 34 -17.34 -9.40 15.17
N LEU A 35 -18.28 -8.81 15.90
CA LEU A 35 -18.56 -9.15 17.31
C LEU A 35 -19.67 -10.18 17.43
N THR A 36 -20.69 -10.06 16.57
CA THR A 36 -21.87 -10.93 16.60
C THR A 36 -21.55 -12.35 16.13
N TYR A 37 -20.71 -12.49 15.11
CA TYR A 37 -20.42 -13.78 14.48
C TYR A 37 -18.92 -14.09 14.54
N PRO A 38 -18.44 -14.95 15.47
CA PRO A 38 -17.02 -15.27 15.61
C PRO A 38 -16.36 -15.81 14.31
N VAL A 39 -17.14 -16.45 13.43
CA VAL A 39 -16.66 -16.95 12.13
C VAL A 39 -16.12 -15.83 11.23
N THR A 40 -16.66 -14.61 11.34
CA THR A 40 -16.20 -13.46 10.57
C THR A 40 -14.79 -13.02 10.98
N GLN A 41 -14.41 -13.20 12.25
CA GLN A 41 -13.05 -12.92 12.72
C GLN A 41 -12.05 -13.90 12.11
N VAL A 42 -12.41 -15.19 12.03
CA VAL A 42 -11.60 -16.23 11.38
C VAL A 42 -11.46 -15.93 9.88
N PHE A 43 -12.53 -15.51 9.23
CA PHE A 43 -12.51 -15.08 7.83
C PHE A 43 -11.58 -13.88 7.62
N LEU A 44 -11.69 -12.83 8.44
CA LEU A 44 -10.81 -11.65 8.37
C LEU A 44 -9.34 -12.03 8.60
N LEU A 45 -9.07 -12.90 9.57
CA LEU A 45 -7.71 -13.42 9.82
C LEU A 45 -7.17 -14.17 8.60
N LEU A 46 -7.98 -15.03 7.98
CA LEU A 46 -7.60 -15.76 6.77
C LEU A 46 -7.31 -14.81 5.61
N VAL A 47 -8.17 -13.82 5.38
CA VAL A 47 -7.95 -12.78 4.37
C VAL A 47 -6.63 -12.05 4.60
N LEU A 48 -6.37 -11.66 5.85
CA LEU A 48 -5.12 -10.99 6.22
C LEU A 48 -3.90 -11.85 5.92
N LEU A 49 -3.95 -13.15 6.26
CA LEU A 49 -2.87 -14.11 5.96
C LEU A 49 -2.64 -14.25 4.45
N ILE A 50 -3.71 -14.27 3.64
CA ILE A 50 -3.60 -14.32 2.17
C ILE A 50 -2.95 -13.04 1.65
N LEU A 51 -3.37 -11.86 2.12
CA LEU A 51 -2.79 -10.57 1.70
C LEU A 51 -1.28 -10.50 2.00
N VAL A 52 -0.87 -10.93 3.20
CA VAL A 52 0.55 -10.99 3.58
C VAL A 52 1.28 -12.05 2.75
N GLY A 53 0.69 -13.22 2.53
CA GLY A 53 1.28 -14.29 1.73
C GLY A 53 1.56 -13.87 0.30
N ILE A 54 0.61 -13.20 -0.35
CA ILE A 54 0.79 -12.65 -1.71
C ILE A 54 1.93 -11.63 -1.73
N GLU A 55 2.00 -10.72 -0.75
CA GLU A 55 3.09 -9.73 -0.66
C GLU A 55 4.46 -10.40 -0.52
N LEU A 56 4.56 -11.46 0.29
CA LEU A 56 5.79 -12.23 0.46
C LEU A 56 6.20 -12.93 -0.84
N ILE A 57 5.24 -13.53 -1.56
CA ILE A 57 5.50 -14.17 -2.86
C ILE A 57 5.99 -13.12 -3.87
N LEU A 58 5.33 -11.96 -3.96
CA LEU A 58 5.73 -10.89 -4.87
C LEU A 58 7.15 -10.37 -4.58
N LYS A 59 7.48 -10.16 -3.30
CA LYS A 59 8.86 -9.79 -2.89
C LYS A 59 9.87 -10.88 -3.23
N SER A 60 9.50 -12.15 -3.06
CA SER A 60 10.38 -13.28 -3.37
C SER A 60 10.63 -13.36 -4.87
N ILE A 61 9.59 -13.20 -5.70
CA ILE A 61 9.70 -13.14 -7.16
C ILE A 61 10.56 -11.95 -7.58
N GLU A 62 10.37 -10.77 -7.00
CA GLU A 62 11.17 -9.58 -7.29
C GLU A 62 12.65 -9.79 -6.95
N ASN A 63 12.93 -10.43 -5.81
CA ASN A 63 14.29 -10.74 -5.38
C ASN A 63 14.95 -11.75 -6.32
N VAL A 64 14.26 -12.84 -6.68
CA VAL A 64 14.79 -13.84 -7.63
C VAL A 64 15.01 -13.19 -9.00
N LEU A 65 14.05 -12.41 -9.50
CA LEU A 65 14.20 -11.65 -10.75
C LEU A 65 15.42 -10.73 -10.71
N PHE A 66 15.62 -10.00 -9.62
CA PHE A 66 16.76 -9.10 -9.50
C PHE A 66 18.09 -9.86 -9.54
N GLN A 67 18.17 -11.01 -8.87
CA GLN A 67 19.36 -11.85 -8.84
C GLN A 67 19.67 -12.51 -10.20
N THR A 68 18.68 -12.72 -11.07
CA THR A 68 18.89 -13.31 -12.40
C THR A 68 19.27 -12.29 -13.48
N LEU A 69 19.22 -10.99 -13.20
CA LEU A 69 19.62 -9.94 -14.14
C LEU A 69 21.15 -9.84 -14.26
N SER A 70 21.64 -9.49 -15.44
CA SER A 70 23.04 -9.07 -15.65
C SER A 70 23.34 -7.77 -14.88
N ILE A 71 24.61 -7.49 -14.61
CA ILE A 71 25.05 -6.31 -13.85
C ILE A 71 24.50 -5.01 -14.45
N GLU A 72 24.59 -4.85 -15.77
CA GLU A 72 24.06 -3.70 -16.51
C GLU A 72 22.52 -3.57 -16.37
N ALA A 73 21.82 -4.71 -16.34
CA ALA A 73 20.37 -4.72 -16.18
C ALA A 73 19.94 -4.44 -14.73
N GLN A 74 20.75 -4.83 -13.73
CA GLN A 74 20.54 -4.48 -12.33
C GLN A 74 20.67 -2.98 -12.10
N GLU A 75 21.70 -2.32 -12.65
CA GLU A 75 21.85 -0.86 -12.57
C GLU A 75 20.64 -0.13 -13.16
N ARG A 76 20.22 -0.53 -14.37
CA ARG A 76 19.00 0.02 -15.00
C ARG A 76 17.75 -0.22 -14.19
N TYR A 77 17.64 -1.38 -13.54
CA TYR A 77 16.51 -1.72 -12.67
C TYR A 77 16.46 -0.82 -11.42
N LEU A 78 17.61 -0.58 -10.78
CA LEU A 78 17.73 0.31 -9.64
C LEU A 78 17.42 1.77 -10.00
N ASP A 79 17.92 2.25 -11.14
CA ASP A 79 17.61 3.59 -11.67
C ASP A 79 16.14 3.78 -12.02
N ALA A 80 15.48 2.73 -12.55
CA ALA A 80 14.06 2.76 -12.80
C ALA A 80 13.23 2.76 -11.50
N LYS A 81 13.74 2.10 -10.45
CA LYS A 81 13.08 2.00 -9.14
C LYS A 81 13.27 3.27 -8.29
N SER A 82 14.40 3.97 -8.43
CA SER A 82 14.69 5.24 -7.74
C SER A 82 13.86 6.42 -8.27
N LYS A 83 13.39 6.35 -9.53
CA LYS A 83 12.38 7.26 -10.09
C LYS A 83 10.98 6.95 -9.53
N GLY A 84 10.84 7.08 -8.22
CA GLY A 84 9.57 6.96 -7.51
C GLY A 84 8.54 7.95 -8.06
N TRP A 85 7.27 7.55 -8.05
CA TRP A 85 6.15 8.44 -8.37
C TRP A 85 6.23 9.69 -7.49
N GLU A 86 6.60 10.83 -8.05
CA GLU A 86 6.49 12.10 -7.34
C GLU A 86 5.02 12.48 -7.20
N TRP A 87 4.50 12.51 -5.98
CA TRP A 87 3.15 13.02 -5.71
C TRP A 87 3.14 14.54 -5.81
N LYS A 88 3.23 15.05 -7.05
CA LYS A 88 3.28 16.49 -7.35
C LYS A 88 2.09 17.24 -6.77
N TRP A 89 0.92 16.61 -6.68
CA TRP A 89 -0.25 17.21 -6.05
C TRP A 89 -0.12 17.33 -4.52
N GLY A 90 0.37 16.28 -3.83
CA GLY A 90 0.62 16.31 -2.39
C GLY A 90 1.67 17.36 -2.00
N LYS A 91 2.80 17.44 -2.74
CA LYS A 91 3.81 18.50 -2.57
C LYS A 91 3.21 19.90 -2.76
N ARG A 92 2.37 20.09 -3.79
CA ARG A 92 1.70 21.39 -4.02
C ARG A 92 0.73 21.75 -2.91
N MET A 93 -0.03 20.79 -2.40
CA MET A 93 -0.95 21.03 -1.29
C MET A 93 -0.18 21.34 0.00
N TYR A 94 0.85 20.56 0.31
CA TYR A 94 1.72 20.79 1.47
C TYR A 94 2.38 22.18 1.43
N ASN A 95 2.94 22.58 0.29
CA ASN A 95 3.52 23.91 0.13
C ASN A 95 2.48 25.03 0.24
N LYS A 96 1.24 24.80 -0.22
CA LYS A 96 0.14 25.76 -0.04
C LYS A 96 -0.32 25.86 1.41
N LEU A 97 -0.26 24.76 2.17
CA LEU A 97 -0.67 24.69 3.57
C LEU A 97 0.41 25.21 4.53
N LEU A 98 1.69 25.08 4.16
CA LEU A 98 2.83 25.60 4.94
C LEU A 98 2.95 27.14 4.92
N GLY A 99 2.22 27.83 4.05
CA GLY A 99 2.26 29.31 3.98
C GLY A 99 3.64 29.90 3.68
N SER A 100 4.61 29.09 3.27
CA SER A 100 5.99 29.53 3.01
C SER A 100 6.07 30.15 1.62
N LYS A 101 6.30 31.47 1.60
CA LYS A 101 6.77 32.21 0.42
C LYS A 101 8.02 31.51 -0.14
N PRO A 102 8.21 31.46 -1.47
CA PRO A 102 9.46 30.98 -2.05
C PRO A 102 10.65 31.79 -1.50
N ILE A 103 11.70 31.09 -1.07
CA ILE A 103 12.99 31.66 -0.66
C ILE A 103 13.76 32.09 -1.94
N GLU A 104 13.16 32.97 -2.74
CA GLU A 104 13.79 33.62 -3.90
C GLU A 104 13.80 35.15 -3.73
N GLU A 105 13.43 35.66 -2.54
CA GLU A 105 13.41 37.11 -2.23
C GLU A 105 14.25 37.51 -1.00
N GLU A 106 15.24 36.71 -0.58
CA GLU A 106 16.24 37.18 0.38
C GLU A 106 17.66 36.82 -0.11
N GLY A 107 18.28 37.81 -0.79
CA GLY A 107 19.73 38.10 -0.79
C GLY A 107 20.72 37.05 -1.27
#